data_AF-A0A4Q1JPB8-F1
#
_entry.id   AF-A0A4Q1JPB8-F1
#
_cell.length_a   1.000
_cell.length_b   1.000
_cell.length_c   1.000
_cell.angle_alpha   90.00
_cell.angle_beta   90.00
_cell.angle_gamma   90.00
#
_symmetry.space_group_name_H-M   'P 1'
#
loop_
_entity.id
_entity.type
_entity.pdbx_description
1 polymer ?
#
loop_
_entity_poly.entity_id
_entity_poly.type
_entity_poly.pdbx_seq_one_letter_code
_entity_poly.pdbx_strand_id
1 'polypeptide(L)'
;MDYLFYKFYRLSQRSSIPEVAGLLAEIFLTICLSFNFLAIVALLKKTDVINYFPSKNDFIFIAIGIFLLICLLHFLKFRYKRIIEKYKNEDSRSRVRGNLIVTLYVIFSFVFLLGIAFYKPGVF
;
A
#
# COMPACT_ATOMS: atom_id res chain seq x y z
N MET A 1 -1.40 -1.82 -9.08
CA MET A 1 -2.18 -2.34 -7.94
C MET A 1 -2.24 -3.85 -7.93
N ASP A 2 -2.75 -4.50 -8.99
CA ASP A 2 -2.90 -5.96 -9.07
C ASP A 2 -1.61 -6.76 -8.76
N TYR A 3 -0.46 -6.30 -9.25
CA TYR A 3 0.81 -6.99 -9.00
C TYR A 3 1.29 -6.84 -7.55
N LEU A 4 1.14 -5.65 -6.96
CA LEU A 4 1.42 -5.42 -5.54
C LEU A 4 0.51 -6.27 -4.66
N PHE A 5 -0.80 -6.27 -4.95
CA PHE A 5 -1.76 -7.16 -4.30
C PHE A 5 -1.33 -8.63 -4.38
N TYR A 6 -0.97 -9.11 -5.57
CA TYR A 6 -0.51 -10.50 -5.73
C TYR A 6 0.73 -10.82 -4.89
N LYS A 7 1.70 -9.91 -4.82
CA LYS A 7 2.92 -10.10 -4.03
C LYS A 7 2.63 -10.08 -2.53
N PHE A 8 1.77 -9.18 -2.06
CA PHE A 8 1.32 -9.21 -0.67
C PHE A 8 0.49 -10.46 -0.37
N TYR A 9 -0.37 -10.91 -1.28
CA TYR A 9 -1.10 -12.18 -1.14
C TYR A 9 -0.15 -13.37 -0.98
N ARG A 10 0.87 -13.47 -1.84
CA ARG A 10 1.91 -14.51 -1.76
C ARG A 10 2.70 -14.45 -0.46
N LEU A 11 2.97 -13.25 0.06
CA LEU A 11 3.59 -13.06 1.37
C LEU A 11 2.66 -13.53 2.49
N SER A 12 1.39 -13.12 2.45
CA SER A 12 0.37 -13.49 3.43
C SER A 12 0.05 -14.99 3.43
N GLN A 13 0.19 -15.68 2.30
CA GLN A 13 0.09 -17.16 2.25
C GLN A 13 1.18 -17.87 3.06
N ARG A 14 2.27 -17.18 3.41
CA ARG A 14 3.34 -17.71 4.29
C ARG A 14 3.15 -17.31 5.75
N SER A 15 2.08 -16.58 6.08
CA SER A 15 1.75 -16.24 7.46
C SER A 15 1.16 -17.43 8.21
N SER A 16 0.92 -17.27 9.51
CA SER A 16 0.24 -18.25 10.36
C SER A 16 -1.25 -18.43 10.05
N ILE A 17 -1.85 -17.55 9.25
CA ILE A 17 -3.29 -17.52 8.93
C ILE A 17 -3.53 -17.40 7.40
N PRO A 18 -3.09 -18.40 6.61
CA PRO A 18 -3.14 -18.34 5.15
C PRO A 18 -4.57 -18.30 4.57
N GLU A 19 -5.59 -18.71 5.32
CA GLU A 19 -7.00 -18.71 4.92
C GLU A 19 -7.50 -17.29 4.63
N VAL A 20 -6.96 -16.31 5.35
CA VAL A 20 -7.31 -14.88 5.19
C VAL A 20 -6.25 -14.10 4.39
N ALA A 21 -5.37 -14.79 3.65
CA ALA A 21 -4.28 -14.16 2.91
C ALA A 21 -4.73 -13.07 1.93
N GLY A 22 -5.92 -13.22 1.32
CA GLY A 22 -6.51 -12.19 0.47
C GLY A 22 -6.80 -10.89 1.23
N LEU A 23 -7.37 -11.00 2.42
CA LEU A 23 -7.67 -9.84 3.28
C LEU A 23 -6.38 -9.20 3.80
N LEU A 24 -5.41 -10.00 4.24
CA LEU A 24 -4.11 -9.49 4.68
C LEU A 24 -3.38 -8.73 3.56
N ALA A 25 -3.49 -9.21 2.31
CA ALA A 25 -2.92 -8.53 1.17
C ALA A 25 -3.52 -7.13 0.97
N GLU A 26 -4.84 -6.98 1.15
CA GLU A 26 -5.47 -5.66 1.09
C GLU A 26 -5.05 -4.75 2.24
N ILE A 27 -4.92 -5.30 3.44
CA ILE A 27 -4.46 -4.53 4.60
C ILE A 27 -3.05 -3.98 4.33
N PHE A 28 -2.12 -4.83 3.86
CA PHE A 28 -0.77 -4.37 3.53
C PHE A 28 -0.76 -3.34 2.40
N LEU A 29 -1.55 -3.56 1.35
CA LEU A 29 -1.67 -2.63 0.24
C LEU A 29 -2.22 -1.28 0.69
N THR A 30 -3.26 -1.29 1.53
CA THR A 30 -3.88 -0.10 2.12
C THR A 30 -2.89 0.66 2.98
N ILE A 31 -2.17 -0.01 3.87
CA ILE A 31 -1.16 0.64 4.73
C ILE A 31 -0.12 1.35 3.87
N CYS A 32 0.41 0.68 2.84
CA CYS A 32 1.40 1.28 1.94
C CYS A 32 0.83 2.51 1.20
N LEU A 33 -0.40 2.44 0.70
CA LEU A 33 -1.03 3.57 0.02
C LEU A 33 -1.31 4.72 0.98
N SER A 34 -1.79 4.45 2.19
CA SER A 34 -2.05 5.46 3.21
C SER A 34 -0.77 6.17 3.63
N PHE A 35 0.35 5.47 3.74
CA PHE A 35 1.66 6.10 3.99
C PHE A 35 2.12 6.97 2.83
N ASN A 36 1.96 6.52 1.59
CA ASN A 36 2.28 7.34 0.42
C ASN A 36 1.41 8.60 0.35
N PHE A 37 0.11 8.46 0.63
CA PHE A 37 -0.81 9.60 0.70
C PHE A 37 -0.39 10.58 1.79
N LEU A 38 -0.10 10.09 3.00
CA LEU A 38 0.37 10.92 4.11
C LEU A 38 1.65 11.67 3.75
N ALA A 39 2.62 10.97 3.14
CA ALA A 39 3.88 11.54 2.72
C ALA A 39 3.66 12.67 1.70
N ILE A 40 2.83 12.44 0.67
CA ILE A 40 2.51 13.48 -0.33
C ILE A 40 1.85 14.70 0.34
N VAL A 41 0.85 14.49 1.19
CA VAL A 41 0.14 15.59 1.87
C VAL A 41 1.08 16.37 2.80
N ALA A 42 1.93 15.67 3.55
CA ALA A 42 2.93 16.29 4.42
C ALA A 42 3.96 17.10 3.60
N LEU A 43 4.40 16.59 2.45
CA LEU A 43 5.30 17.32 1.55
C LEU A 43 4.64 18.60 1.02
N LEU A 44 3.41 18.50 0.52
CA LEU A 44 2.65 19.65 0.01
C LEU A 44 2.45 20.71 1.09
N LYS A 45 2.19 20.30 2.33
CA LYS A 45 2.09 21.22 3.46
C LYS A 45 3.43 21.87 3.81
N LYS A 46 4.53 21.10 3.87
CA LYS A 46 5.88 21.61 4.20
C LYS A 46 6.51 22.49 3.12
N THR A 47 5.96 22.44 1.91
CA THR A 47 6.34 23.28 0.77
C THR A 47 5.36 24.43 0.53
N ASP A 48 4.42 24.64 1.46
CA ASP A 48 3.42 25.71 1.43
C ASP A 48 2.52 25.70 0.17
N VAL A 49 2.44 24.57 -0.54
CA VAL A 49 1.54 24.36 -1.69
C VAL A 49 0.08 24.26 -1.22
N ILE A 50 -0.13 23.65 -0.05
CA ILE A 50 -1.44 23.59 0.61
C ILE A 50 -1.34 24.13 2.03
N ASN A 51 -2.39 24.80 2.49
CA ASN A 51 -2.44 25.35 3.84
C ASN A 51 -3.08 24.40 4.86
N TYR A 52 -3.84 23.41 4.38
CA TYR A 52 -4.54 22.43 5.21
C TYR A 52 -3.69 21.17 5.40
N PHE A 53 -3.72 20.62 6.61
CA PHE A 53 -3.20 19.29 6.92
C PHE A 53 -4.32 18.47 7.58
N PRO A 54 -4.61 17.24 7.11
CA PRO A 54 -5.66 16.41 7.68
C PRO A 54 -5.46 16.20 9.18
N SER A 55 -6.55 16.28 9.94
CA SER A 55 -6.51 15.87 11.35
C SER A 55 -6.30 14.35 11.44
N LYS A 56 -5.99 13.87 12.65
CA LYS A 56 -5.90 12.42 12.91
C LYS A 56 -7.17 11.68 12.49
N ASN A 57 -8.34 12.26 12.76
CA ASN A 57 -9.63 11.66 12.41
C ASN A 57 -9.82 11.63 10.89
N ASP A 58 -9.48 12.72 10.19
CA ASP A 58 -9.53 12.79 8.73
C ASP A 58 -8.64 11.71 8.11
N PHE A 59 -7.43 11.51 8.64
CA PHE A 59 -6.52 10.47 8.17
C PHE A 59 -7.09 9.05 8.38
N ILE A 60 -7.74 8.80 9.52
CA ILE A 60 -8.40 7.52 9.79
C ILE A 60 -9.53 7.29 8.77
N PHE A 61 -10.39 8.29 8.53
CA PHE A 61 -11.47 8.18 7.54
C PHE A 61 -10.94 7.97 6.13
N ILE A 62 -9.86 8.65 5.75
CA ILE A 62 -9.19 8.45 4.46
C ILE A 62 -8.63 7.04 4.35
N ALA A 63 -7.94 6.53 5.37
CA ALA A 63 -7.38 5.18 5.37
C ALA A 63 -8.49 4.11 5.25
N ILE A 64 -9.60 4.28 5.98
CA ILE A 64 -10.78 3.42 5.87
C ILE A 64 -11.39 3.52 4.46
N GLY A 65 -11.50 4.73 3.90
CA GLY A 65 -12.00 4.95 2.54
C GLY A 65 -11.14 4.26 1.49
N ILE A 66 -9.81 4.39 1.59
CA ILE A 66 -8.85 3.70 0.73
C ILE A 66 -9.02 2.18 0.87
N PHE A 67 -9.12 1.66 2.09
CA PHE A 67 -9.33 0.24 2.34
C PHE A 67 -10.61 -0.27 1.68
N LEU A 68 -11.74 0.39 1.94
CA LEU A 68 -13.04 0.00 1.38
C LEU A 68 -13.04 0.09 -0.15
N LEU A 69 -12.40 1.10 -0.72
CA LEU A 69 -12.27 1.26 -2.17
C LEU A 69 -11.45 0.12 -2.77
N ILE A 70 -10.30 -0.23 -2.19
CA ILE A 70 -9.46 -1.33 -2.69
C ILE A 70 -10.21 -2.67 -2.55
N CYS A 71 -10.83 -2.91 -1.39
CA CYS A 71 -11.65 -4.10 -1.16
C CYS A 71 -12.76 -4.19 -2.21
N LEU A 72 -13.46 -3.10 -2.50
CA LEU A 72 -14.45 -3.07 -3.57
C LEU A 72 -13.79 -3.41 -4.92
N LEU A 73 -12.69 -2.77 -5.29
CA LEU A 73 -12.03 -2.99 -6.57
C LEU A 73 -11.55 -4.44 -6.79
N HIS A 74 -11.09 -5.12 -5.74
CA HIS A 74 -10.55 -6.47 -5.84
C HIS A 74 -11.58 -7.57 -5.56
N PHE A 75 -12.49 -7.39 -4.61
CA PHE A 75 -13.50 -8.41 -4.29
C PHE A 75 -14.75 -8.32 -5.16
N LEU A 76 -15.07 -7.14 -5.72
CA LEU A 76 -16.17 -7.02 -6.67
C LEU A 76 -15.93 -7.91 -7.89
N LYS A 77 -16.94 -8.69 -8.27
CA LYS A 77 -16.87 -9.66 -9.37
C LYS A 77 -15.69 -10.63 -9.26
N PHE A 78 -15.26 -10.96 -8.03
CA PHE A 78 -14.16 -11.90 -7.75
C PHE A 78 -12.86 -11.57 -8.50
N ARG A 79 -12.56 -10.29 -8.71
CA ARG A 79 -11.39 -9.86 -9.49
C ARG A 79 -10.07 -10.36 -8.87
N TYR A 80 -9.99 -10.44 -7.54
CA TYR A 80 -8.81 -10.95 -6.84
C TYR A 80 -8.44 -12.38 -7.27
N LYS A 81 -9.43 -13.26 -7.52
CA LYS A 81 -9.17 -14.62 -8.04
C LYS A 81 -8.52 -14.57 -9.41
N ARG A 82 -9.00 -13.69 -10.29
CA ARG A 82 -8.41 -13.47 -11.63
C ARG A 82 -6.98 -12.94 -11.54
N ILE A 83 -6.69 -12.06 -10.58
CA ILE A 83 -5.35 -11.54 -10.34
C ILE A 83 -4.41 -12.68 -9.89
N ILE A 84 -4.85 -13.50 -8.94
CA ILE A 84 -4.08 -14.66 -8.46
C ILE A 84 -3.77 -15.60 -9.62
N GLU A 85 -4.78 -15.98 -10.41
CA GLU A 85 -4.61 -16.90 -11.54
C GLU A 85 -3.66 -16.33 -12.60
N LYS A 86 -3.79 -15.03 -12.92
CA LYS A 86 -2.95 -14.32 -13.88
C LYS A 86 -1.45 -14.41 -13.54
N TYR A 87 -1.09 -14.32 -12.27
CA TYR A 87 0.32 -14.31 -11.84
C TYR A 87 0.79 -15.63 -11.23
N LYS A 88 -0.09 -16.63 -11.09
CA LYS A 88 0.21 -17.95 -10.49
C LYS A 88 1.41 -18.63 -11.13
N ASN A 89 1.52 -18.53 -12.45
CA ASN A 89 2.54 -19.20 -13.26
C ASN A 89 3.69 -18.27 -13.67
N GLU A 90 3.99 -17.22 -12.89
CA GLU A 90 5.16 -16.38 -13.17
C GLU A 90 6.45 -17.20 -13.09
N ASP A 91 7.34 -16.99 -14.08
CA ASP A 91 8.65 -17.64 -14.14
C ASP A 91 9.55 -17.19 -12.99
N SER A 92 10.62 -17.95 -12.71
CA SER A 92 11.51 -17.70 -11.58
C SER A 92 12.21 -16.35 -11.65
N ARG A 93 12.59 -15.88 -12.85
CA ARG A 93 13.28 -14.60 -13.03
C ARG A 93 12.31 -13.44 -12.80
N SER A 94 11.11 -13.50 -13.36
CA SER A 94 10.04 -12.52 -13.11
C SER A 94 9.63 -12.47 -11.64
N ARG A 95 9.60 -13.62 -10.96
CA ARG A 95 9.30 -13.71 -9.53
C ARG A 95 10.30 -12.95 -8.68
N VAL A 96 11.60 -13.19 -8.88
CA VAL A 96 12.68 -12.53 -8.13
C VAL A 96 12.68 -11.03 -8.39
N ARG A 97 12.62 -10.63 -9.67
CA ARG A 97 12.55 -9.20 -10.05
C ARG A 97 11.33 -8.52 -9.44
N GLY A 98 10.19 -9.19 -9.46
CA GLY A 98 8.96 -8.68 -8.88
C GLY A 98 9.04 -8.47 -7.38
N ASN A 99 9.61 -9.44 -6.66
CA ASN A 99 9.82 -9.30 -5.22
C ASN A 99 10.76 -8.13 -4.92
N LEU A 100 11.85 -7.99 -5.68
CA LEU A 100 12.77 -6.87 -5.54
C LEU A 100 12.06 -5.52 -5.75
N ILE A 101 11.27 -5.37 -6.81
CA ILE A 101 10.52 -4.14 -7.08
C ILE A 101 9.55 -3.81 -5.94
N VAL A 102 8.82 -4.80 -5.43
CA VAL A 102 7.89 -4.58 -4.32
C VAL A 102 8.62 -4.23 -3.03
N THR A 103 9.74 -4.88 -2.72
CA THR A 103 10.57 -4.53 -1.56
C THR A 103 11.09 -3.10 -1.68
N LEU A 104 11.62 -2.72 -2.83
CA LEU A 104 12.07 -1.35 -3.09
C LEU A 104 10.94 -0.34 -2.94
N TYR A 105 9.74 -0.65 -3.45
CA TYR A 105 8.56 0.19 -3.28
C TYR A 105 8.23 0.39 -1.79
N VAL A 106 8.15 -0.67 -0.99
CA VAL A 106 7.83 -0.57 0.44
C VAL A 106 8.89 0.23 1.20
N ILE A 107 10.18 -0.04 0.94
CA ILE A 107 11.28 0.70 1.54
C ILE A 107 11.20 2.17 1.16
N PHE A 108 11.00 2.48 -0.13
CA PHE A 108 10.90 3.85 -0.61
C PHE A 108 9.72 4.58 0.02
N SER A 109 8.54 3.95 0.11
CA SER A 109 7.37 4.50 0.80
C SER A 109 7.68 4.91 2.24
N PHE A 110 8.38 4.05 2.98
CA PHE A 110 8.72 4.32 4.38
C PHE A 110 9.82 5.38 4.53
N VAL A 111 10.89 5.27 3.76
CA VAL A 111 12.01 6.23 3.75
C VAL A 111 11.54 7.61 3.30
N PHE A 112 10.66 7.69 2.31
CA PHE A 112 10.09 8.95 1.83
C PHE A 112 9.26 9.63 2.92
N LEU A 113 8.39 8.89 3.60
CA LEU A 113 7.62 9.41 4.73
C LEU A 113 8.54 9.93 5.86
N LEU A 114 9.56 9.15 6.25
CA LEU A 114 10.53 9.58 7.25
C LEU A 114 11.34 10.80 6.81
N GLY A 115 11.81 10.81 5.57
CA GLY A 115 12.55 11.93 4.99
C GLY A 115 11.74 13.22 5.05
N ILE A 116 10.46 13.16 4.72
CA ILE A 116 9.54 14.30 4.87
C ILE A 116 9.39 14.68 6.34
N ALA A 117 9.24 13.72 7.26
CA ALA A 117 9.14 14.01 8.70
C ALA A 117 10.33 14.83 9.20
N PHE A 118 11.56 14.50 8.76
CA PHE A 118 12.80 15.19 9.14
C PHE A 118 13.13 16.45 8.32
N TYR A 119 12.53 16.66 7.15
CA TYR A 119 12.90 17.74 6.21
C TYR A 119 12.80 19.16 6.79
N LYS A 120 11.73 19.46 7.54
CA LYS A 120 11.51 20.73 8.25
C LYS A 120 10.68 20.50 9.51
N PRO A 121 11.01 21.10 10.67
CA PRO A 121 10.18 21.00 11.87
C PRO A 121 8.82 21.69 11.68
N GLY A 122 7.75 21.18 12.33
CA GLY A 122 6.46 21.89 12.46
C GLY A 122 5.22 21.31 11.77
N VAL A 123 5.24 20.07 11.27
CA VAL A 123 4.03 19.41 10.68
C VAL A 123 3.84 17.96 11.16
N PHE A 124 4.74 17.47 12.02
CA PHE A 124 4.62 16.18 12.70
C PHE A 124 4.70 16.40 14.20
#